data_AF-A0A933FZ28-F1
#
_entry.id   AF-A0A933FZ28-F1
#
_cell.length_a   1.000
_cell.length_b   1.000
_cell.length_c   1.000
_cell.angle_alpha   90.00
_cell.angle_beta   90.00
_cell.angle_gamma   90.00
#
_symmetry.space_group_name_H-M   'P 1'
#
loop_
_entity.id
_entity.type
_entity.pdbx_description
1 polymer ?
#
loop_
_entity_poly.entity_id
_entity_poly.type
_entity_poly.pdbx_seq_one_letter_code
_entity_poly.pdbx_strand_id
1 'polypeptide(L)' 'MMRPENFRSDTRELVGMKVSLTSYKMGDRFYCHIDNIDPGATIVRADGTTQDEAEQLAVAKAIERLTSKTKRS' A
#
# COMPACT_ATOMS: atom_id res chain seq x y z
N MET A 1 -23.68 -4.67 -8.10
CA MET A 1 -22.87 -3.50 -7.71
C MET A 1 -21.93 -3.94 -6.59
N MET A 2 -20.67 -4.28 -6.89
CA MET A 2 -19.72 -4.75 -5.85
C MET A 2 -19.20 -3.53 -5.09
N ARG A 3 -19.58 -3.40 -3.82
CA ARG A 3 -18.87 -2.54 -2.87
C ARG A 3 -17.75 -3.39 -2.26
N PRO A 4 -16.48 -2.98 -2.36
CA PRO A 4 -15.42 -3.66 -1.61
C PRO A 4 -15.76 -3.58 -0.12
N GLU A 5 -15.91 -4.75 0.50
CA GLU A 5 -16.10 -4.85 1.94
C GLU A 5 -14.82 -4.35 2.62
N ASN A 6 -14.97 -3.53 3.67
CA ASN A 6 -13.85 -2.97 4.43
C ASN A 6 -12.86 -2.14 3.58
N PHE A 7 -13.35 -1.37 2.62
CA PHE A 7 -12.52 -0.38 1.94
C PHE A 7 -12.01 0.68 2.93
N ARG A 8 -10.68 0.80 3.03
CA ARG A 8 -10.00 1.78 3.87
C ARG A 8 -8.85 2.37 3.07
N SER A 9 -8.88 3.67 2.86
CA SER A 9 -7.79 4.44 2.28
C SER A 9 -7.19 5.36 3.34
N ASP A 10 -5.87 5.33 3.51
CA ASP A 10 -5.11 6.17 4.45
C ASP A 10 -3.97 6.85 3.70
N THR A 11 -3.71 8.13 3.96
CA THR A 11 -2.54 8.81 3.38
C THR A 11 -1.42 8.83 4.40
N ARG A 12 -0.25 8.33 4.02
CA ARG A 12 0.94 8.30 4.88
C ARG A 12 2.14 8.89 4.19
N GLU A 13 3.07 9.39 4.97
CA GLU A 13 4.38 9.79 4.47
C GLU A 13 5.40 8.68 4.75
N LEU A 14 5.99 8.13 3.69
CA LEU A 14 7.04 7.10 3.77
C LEU A 14 8.30 7.63 3.10
N VAL A 15 9.42 7.65 3.84
CA VAL A 15 10.74 8.05 3.31
C VAL A 15 10.70 9.46 2.66
N GLY A 16 9.89 10.37 3.23
CA GLY A 16 9.73 11.74 2.71
C GLY A 16 8.83 11.86 1.47
N MET A 17 8.13 10.79 1.07
CA MET A 17 7.15 10.80 -0.02
C MET A 17 5.75 10.52 0.51
N LYS A 18 4.75 11.28 0.03
CA LYS A 18 3.34 11.05 0.35
C LYS A 18 2.77 9.90 -0.48
N VAL A 19 2.30 8.86 0.19
CA VAL A 19 1.69 7.68 -0.40
C VAL A 19 0.25 7.52 0.10
N SER A 20 -0.61 7.00 -0.77
CA SER A 20 -1.95 6.54 -0.47
C SER A 20 -1.92 5.03 -0.25
N LEU A 21 -2.36 4.60 0.92
CA LEU A 21 -2.51 3.22 1.35
C LEU A 21 -3.97 2.82 1.19
N THR A 22 -4.30 1.95 0.24
CA THR A 22 -5.67 1.51 -0.02
C THR A 22 -5.79 0.02 0.28
N SER A 23 -6.51 -0.32 1.35
CA SER A 23 -6.82 -1.70 1.72
C SER A 23 -8.29 -2.02 1.48
N TYR A 24 -8.57 -3.24 1.03
CA TYR A 24 -9.92 -3.74 0.84
C TYR A 24 -9.96 -5.26 0.97
N LYS A 25 -11.09 -5.80 1.42
CA LYS A 25 -11.32 -7.24 1.42
C LYS A 25 -11.94 -7.66 0.08
N MET A 26 -11.42 -8.74 -0.50
CA MET A 26 -11.97 -9.33 -1.71
C MET A 26 -12.05 -10.84 -1.54
N GLY A 27 -13.28 -11.33 -1.38
CA GLY A 27 -13.54 -12.73 -1.03
C GLY A 27 -13.03 -13.03 0.39
N ASP A 28 -12.08 -13.95 0.50
CA ASP A 28 -11.49 -14.37 1.78
C ASP A 28 -10.14 -13.69 2.08
N ARG A 29 -9.63 -12.87 1.16
CA ARG A 29 -8.31 -12.22 1.30
C ARG A 29 -8.42 -10.72 1.44
N PHE A 30 -7.44 -10.15 2.12
CA PHE A 30 -7.24 -8.71 2.22
C PHE A 30 -6.17 -8.28 1.22
N TYR A 31 -6.47 -7.24 0.47
CA TYR A 31 -5.56 -6.62 -0.48
C TYR A 31 -5.19 -5.25 0.03
N CYS A 32 -3.91 -4.89 -0.06
CA CYS A 32 -3.38 -3.58 0.27
C CYS A 32 -2.54 -3.06 -0.89
N HIS A 33 -2.83 -1.84 -1.30
CA HIS A 33 -2.16 -1.12 -2.38
C HIS A 33 -1.51 0.13 -1.80
N ILE A 34 -0.27 0.38 -2.18
CA ILE A 34 0.43 1.62 -1.84
C ILE A 34 0.76 2.32 -3.12
N ASP A 35 0.16 3.47 -3.32
CA ASP A 35 0.31 4.31 -4.49
C ASP A 35 0.95 5.63 -4.08
N ASN A 36 1.90 6.12 -4.85
CA ASN A 36 2.44 7.46 -4.64
C ASN A 36 1.42 8.48 -5.10
N ILE A 37 1.12 9.48 -4.28
CA ILE A 37 0.16 10.53 -4.61
C ILE A 37 0.67 11.39 -5.77
N ASP A 38 1.99 11.62 -5.85
CA ASP A 38 2.61 12.43 -6.91
C ASP A 38 3.94 11.77 -7.32
N PRO A 39 4.01 11.13 -8.51
CA PRO A 39 3.20 11.34 -9.73
C PRO A 39 2.00 10.37 -9.94
N GLY A 40 1.38 9.82 -8.90
CA GLY A 40 0.21 8.93 -9.08
C GLY A 40 0.58 7.48 -9.49
N ALA A 41 1.70 6.95 -9.00
CA ALA A 41 2.23 5.65 -9.42
C ALA A 41 2.12 4.58 -8.34
N THR A 42 1.66 3.38 -8.68
CA THR A 42 1.69 2.24 -7.76
C THR A 42 3.13 1.92 -7.34
N ILE A 43 3.40 1.98 -6.04
CA ILE A 43 4.69 1.65 -5.45
C ILE A 43 4.77 0.14 -5.24
N VAL A 44 3.80 -0.41 -4.50
CA VAL A 44 3.72 -1.84 -4.15
C VAL A 44 2.29 -2.29 -3.96
N ARG A 45 2.10 -3.61 -4.03
CA ARG A 45 0.84 -4.30 -3.72
C ARG A 45 1.18 -5.49 -2.82
N ALA A 46 0.34 -5.74 -1.83
CA ALA A 46 0.42 -6.91 -0.99
C ALA A 46 -0.97 -7.48 -0.77
N ASP A 47 -1.03 -8.78 -0.56
CA ASP A 47 -2.22 -9.48 -0.09
C ASP A 47 -1.89 -10.26 1.17
N GLY A 48 -2.90 -10.48 2.00
CA GLY A 48 -2.79 -11.18 3.27
C GLY A 48 -4.09 -11.87 3.63
N THR A 49 -4.00 -12.78 4.59
CA THR A 49 -5.17 -13.44 5.18
C THR A 49 -5.93 -12.50 6.13
N THR A 50 -5.25 -11.46 6.62
CA THR A 50 -5.82 -10.41 7.46
C THR A 50 -5.46 -9.03 6.93
N GLN A 51 -6.26 -8.01 7.30
CA GLN A 51 -6.00 -6.61 6.96
C GLN A 51 -4.63 -6.16 7.46
N ASP A 52 -4.31 -6.47 8.70
CA ASP A 52 -3.07 -6.08 9.36
C ASP A 52 -1.84 -6.69 8.67
N GLU A 53 -1.88 -7.99 8.34
CA GLU A 53 -0.80 -8.66 7.61
C GLU A 53 -0.57 -8.03 6.22
N ALA A 54 -1.65 -7.74 5.48
CA ALA A 54 -1.56 -7.11 4.18
C ALA A 54 -0.97 -5.69 4.27
N GLU A 55 -1.39 -4.89 5.26
CA GLU A 55 -0.86 -3.54 5.50
C GLU A 55 0.62 -3.57 5.91
N GLN A 56 1.00 -4.44 6.86
CA GLN A 56 2.39 -4.56 7.31
C GLN A 56 3.32 -4.98 6.15
N LEU A 57 2.92 -5.99 5.36
CA LEU A 57 3.68 -6.44 4.19
C LEU A 57 3.81 -5.35 3.14
N ALA A 58 2.73 -4.63 2.86
CA ALA A 58 2.75 -3.53 1.89
C ALA A 58 3.70 -2.42 2.36
N VAL A 59 3.60 -1.98 3.61
CA VAL A 59 4.44 -0.91 4.17
C VAL A 59 5.92 -1.32 4.17
N ALA A 60 6.24 -2.53 4.61
CA ALA A 60 7.62 -3.03 4.61
C ALA A 60 8.23 -3.02 3.20
N LYS A 61 7.49 -3.55 2.20
CA LYS A 61 7.92 -3.54 0.79
C LYS A 61 8.03 -2.12 0.22
N ALA A 62 7.12 -1.21 0.59
CA ALA A 62 7.18 0.18 0.16
C ALA A 62 8.43 0.87 0.69
N ILE A 63 8.73 0.72 1.98
CA ILE A 63 9.93 1.30 2.60
C ILE A 63 11.19 0.76 1.92
N GLU A 64 11.30 -0.56 1.73
CA GLU A 64 12.45 -1.17 1.05
C GLU A 64 12.63 -0.66 -0.39
N ARG A 65 11.53 -0.53 -1.14
CA ARG A 65 11.55 -0.07 -2.53
C ARG A 65 11.87 1.42 -2.65
N LEU A 66 11.33 2.24 -1.76
CA LEU A 66 11.57 3.69 -1.71
C LEU A 66 13.02 3.97 -1.29
N THR A 67 13.50 3.34 -0.22
CA THR A 67 14.91 3.48 0.23
C THR A 67 15.91 3.01 -0.82
N SER A 68 15.61 1.93 -1.56
CA SER A 68 16.46 1.46 -2.66
C SER A 68 16.49 2.42 -3.86
N LYS A 69 15.37 3.09 -4.17
CA LYS A 69 15.30 4.08 -5.25
C LYS A 69 16.02 5.38 -4.92
N THR A 70 15.94 5.86 -3.67
CA THR A 70 16.54 7.12 -3.24
C THR A 70 18.07 7.06 -3.17
N LYS A 71 18.68 5.86 -3.09
CA LYS A 71 20.13 5.65 -3.00
C LYS A 71 20.91 5.85 -4.32
N ARG A 72 20.26 6.34 -5.39
CA ARG A 72 20.85 6.45 -6.74
C ARG A 72 21.02 7.90 -7.24
N SER A 73 20.98 8.90 -6.35
CA SER A 73 21.32 10.30 -6.66
C SER A 73 22.51 10.78 -5.84
#